data_AF-A0A0A9VXV2-F1
#
_entry.id   AF-A0A0A9VXV2-F1
#
_cell.length_a   1.000
_cell.length_b   1.000
_cell.length_c   1.000
_cell.angle_alpha   90.00
_cell.angle_beta   90.00
_cell.angle_gamma   90.00
#
_symmetry.space_group_name_H-M   'P 1'
#
loop_
_entity.id
_entity.type
_entity.pdbx_description
1 polymer ?
#
loop_
_entity_poly.entity_id
_entity_poly.type
_entity_poly.pdbx_seq_one_letter_code
_entity_poly.pdbx_strand_id
1 'polypeptide(L)'
;MSSSTSLQTSFMQSYNKPIPLTDAQFAGVAITRFITRMCKANMSEPTPSSDFHSHRMPPMSVKNYMERIVRHCNCSGEALLCGLVLLLKYSFYSNHPINIYNAHRLMLTSILLGIKMRDEVYYSNVYYARIGGITSKEINKL
;
A
#
# COMPACT_ATOMS: atom_id res chain seq x y z
N MET A 1 -7.30 36.05 -32.97
CA MET A 1 -7.87 34.80 -32.41
C MET A 1 -6.82 33.67 -32.39
N SER A 2 -5.59 33.95 -31.95
CA SER A 2 -4.45 33.00 -32.05
C SER A 2 -3.72 32.78 -30.72
N SER A 3 -4.19 33.38 -29.62
CA SER A 3 -3.50 33.39 -28.32
C SER A 3 -4.00 32.32 -27.34
N SER A 4 -5.14 31.68 -27.61
CA SER A 4 -5.77 30.69 -26.71
C SER A 4 -5.32 29.25 -27.00
N THR A 5 -4.83 28.97 -28.21
CA THR A 5 -4.45 27.61 -28.62
C THR A 5 -3.08 27.20 -28.05
N SER A 6 -2.14 28.14 -27.86
CA SER A 6 -0.77 27.85 -27.39
C SER A 6 -0.69 27.47 -25.90
N LEU A 7 -1.59 28.00 -25.07
CA LEU A 7 -1.68 27.66 -23.64
C LEU A 7 -2.26 26.26 -23.40
N GLN A 8 -3.13 25.79 -24.30
CA GLN A 8 -3.72 24.45 -24.22
C GLN A 8 -2.72 23.37 -24.61
N THR A 9 -1.84 23.66 -25.59
CA THR A 9 -0.75 22.75 -26.02
C THR A 9 0.33 22.59 -24.95
N SER A 10 0.66 23.66 -24.22
CA SER A 10 1.64 23.60 -23.12
C SER A 10 1.09 22.89 -21.86
N PHE A 11 -0.20 23.03 -21.58
CA PHE A 11 -0.87 22.27 -20.52
C PHE A 11 -0.91 20.77 -20.81
N MET A 12 -1.20 20.36 -22.05
CA MET A 12 -1.21 18.94 -22.44
C MET A 12 0.20 18.33 -22.56
N GLN A 13 1.23 19.12 -22.86
CA GLN A 13 2.63 18.66 -22.80
C GLN A 13 3.12 18.38 -21.37
N SER A 14 2.51 19.00 -20.35
CA SER A 14 2.81 18.68 -18.95
C SER A 14 2.27 17.31 -18.52
N TYR A 15 1.24 16.79 -19.18
CA TYR A 15 0.69 15.44 -18.96
C TYR A 15 1.40 14.34 -19.75
N ASN A 16 2.20 14.71 -20.76
CA ASN A 16 2.97 13.78 -21.61
C ASN A 16 4.42 13.57 -21.15
N LYS A 17 4.82 14.15 -20.01
CA LYS A 17 6.06 13.72 -19.36
C LYS A 17 5.78 12.35 -18.72
N PRO A 18 6.54 11.30 -19.04
CA PRO A 18 6.42 10.05 -18.30
C PRO A 18 6.65 10.37 -16.83
N ILE A 19 5.62 10.11 -16.01
CA ILE A 19 5.76 10.16 -14.56
C ILE A 19 6.87 9.16 -14.23
N PRO A 20 7.99 9.55 -13.61
CA PRO A 20 8.95 8.57 -13.13
C PRO A 20 8.20 7.68 -12.14
N LEU A 21 7.86 6.46 -12.57
CA LEU A 21 7.02 5.52 -11.83
C LEU A 21 7.66 5.02 -10.52
N THR A 22 8.81 5.58 -10.12
CA THR A 22 9.73 4.97 -9.16
C THR A 22 9.89 5.72 -7.84
N ASP A 23 9.32 6.92 -7.65
CA ASP A 23 9.42 7.54 -6.32
C ASP A 23 8.54 6.77 -5.33
N ALA A 24 9.20 6.07 -4.42
CA ALA A 24 8.61 5.31 -3.33
C ALA A 24 7.60 6.15 -2.53
N GLN A 25 7.79 7.48 -2.47
CA GLN A 25 6.87 8.39 -1.83
C GLN A 25 5.49 8.42 -2.53
N PHE A 26 5.45 8.54 -3.86
CA PHE A 26 4.18 8.55 -4.60
C PHE A 26 3.45 7.22 -4.48
N ALA A 27 4.17 6.10 -4.57
CA ALA A 27 3.58 4.77 -4.38
C ALA A 27 3.00 4.60 -2.96
N GLY A 28 3.71 5.07 -1.93
CA GLY A 28 3.21 5.05 -0.56
C GLY A 28 1.98 5.93 -0.33
N VAL A 29 1.93 7.11 -0.96
CA VAL A 29 0.73 7.96 -0.94
C VAL A 29 -0.45 7.27 -1.64
N ALA A 30 -0.23 6.62 -2.78
CA ALA A 30 -1.26 5.90 -3.50
C ALA A 30 -1.87 4.76 -2.66
N ILE A 31 -1.03 3.93 -2.04
CA ILE A 31 -1.46 2.86 -1.11
C ILE A 31 -2.27 3.44 0.05
N THR A 32 -1.75 4.49 0.70
CA THR A 32 -2.43 5.12 1.84
C THR A 32 -3.82 5.61 1.46
N ARG A 33 -3.95 6.31 0.31
CA ARG A 33 -5.24 6.82 -0.18
C ARG A 33 -6.19 5.70 -0.52
N PHE A 34 -5.70 4.65 -1.18
CA PHE A 34 -6.49 3.47 -1.51
C PHE A 34 -7.06 2.81 -0.25
N ILE A 35 -6.20 2.40 0.69
CA ILE A 35 -6.61 1.74 1.93
C ILE A 35 -7.56 2.63 2.75
N THR A 36 -7.26 3.92 2.89
CA THR A 36 -8.12 4.85 3.63
C THR A 36 -9.51 4.95 3.01
N ARG A 37 -9.60 4.99 1.67
CA ARG A 37 -10.87 5.02 0.95
C ARG A 37 -11.66 3.72 1.17
N MET A 38 -11.00 2.57 1.09
CA MET A 38 -11.64 1.28 1.35
C MET A 38 -12.16 1.17 2.78
N CYS A 39 -11.36 1.58 3.78
CA CYS A 39 -11.79 1.56 5.18
C CYS A 39 -13.01 2.45 5.44
N LYS A 40 -13.10 3.62 4.78
CA LYS A 40 -14.26 4.51 4.87
C LYS A 40 -15.50 3.96 4.16
N ALA A 41 -15.32 3.24 3.06
CA ALA A 41 -16.43 2.59 2.36
C ALA A 41 -16.99 1.40 3.15
N ASN A 42 -16.14 0.72 3.93
CA ASN A 42 -16.47 -0.50 4.66
C ASN A 42 -16.52 -0.27 6.18
N MET A 43 -17.19 0.81 6.63
CA MET A 43 -17.31 1.15 8.06
C MET A 43 -18.23 0.20 8.84
N SER A 44 -19.16 -0.45 8.14
CA SER A 44 -20.17 -1.34 8.71
C SER A 44 -19.93 -2.77 8.23
N GLU A 45 -19.07 -3.55 8.91
CA GLU A 45 -19.24 -5.01 9.03
C GLU A 45 -18.16 -5.69 9.91
N PRO A 46 -18.54 -6.74 10.68
CA PRO A 46 -17.62 -7.65 11.35
C PRO A 46 -17.35 -8.89 10.47
N THR A 47 -16.08 -9.19 10.14
CA THR A 47 -15.73 -10.51 9.60
C THR A 47 -14.40 -11.01 10.20
N PRO A 48 -14.44 -11.64 11.38
CA PRO A 48 -13.37 -12.53 11.81
C PRO A 48 -13.46 -13.82 10.97
N SER A 49 -12.95 -13.77 9.74
CA SER A 49 -12.80 -14.95 8.86
C SER A 49 -11.49 -14.91 8.06
N SER A 50 -10.62 -13.92 8.33
CA SER A 50 -9.35 -13.75 7.62
C SER A 50 -8.20 -13.61 8.61
N ASP A 51 -7.06 -14.22 8.27
CA ASP A 51 -5.81 -14.11 9.03
C ASP A 51 -5.29 -12.65 9.12
N PHE A 52 -5.74 -11.79 8.19
CA PHE A 52 -5.41 -10.36 8.22
C PHE A 52 -6.19 -9.57 9.27
N HIS A 53 -7.25 -10.13 9.86
CA HIS A 53 -8.10 -9.41 10.81
C HIS A 53 -7.42 -9.27 12.18
N SER A 54 -7.31 -8.03 12.68
CA SER A 54 -6.78 -7.74 14.01
C SER A 54 -7.89 -7.83 15.07
N HIS A 55 -7.59 -8.40 16.23
CA HIS A 55 -8.54 -8.53 17.35
C HIS A 55 -8.99 -7.18 17.93
N ARG A 56 -8.19 -6.14 17.74
CA ARG A 56 -8.46 -4.77 18.18
C ARG A 56 -8.09 -3.81 17.07
N MET A 57 -8.76 -2.66 17.06
CA MET A 57 -8.40 -1.58 16.15
C MET A 57 -6.93 -1.15 16.42
N PRO A 58 -6.07 -1.12 15.39
CA PRO A 58 -4.71 -0.64 15.55
C PRO A 58 -4.71 0.82 16.03
N PRO A 59 -3.91 1.17 17.07
CA PRO A 59 -3.86 2.53 17.59
C PRO A 59 -3.15 3.51 16.64
N MET A 60 -2.36 2.98 15.70
CA MET A 60 -1.66 3.76 14.68
C MET A 60 -2.59 4.00 13.49
N SER A 61 -2.55 5.20 12.92
CA SER A 61 -3.29 5.48 11.68
C SER A 61 -2.63 4.78 10.49
N VAL A 62 -3.43 4.48 9.45
CA VAL A 62 -2.93 3.91 8.19
C VAL A 62 -1.80 4.74 7.60
N LYS A 63 -1.93 6.08 7.63
CA LYS A 63 -0.90 7.01 7.15
C LYS A 63 0.42 6.85 7.91
N ASN A 64 0.37 6.92 9.24
CA ASN A 64 1.58 6.82 10.07
C ASN A 64 2.23 5.44 9.93
N TYR A 65 1.43 4.40 9.77
CA TYR A 65 1.94 3.04 9.55
C TYR A 65 2.59 2.89 8.17
N MET A 66 2.03 3.50 7.12
CA MET A 66 2.67 3.55 5.80
C MET A 66 4.00 4.32 5.84
N GLU A 67 4.04 5.48 6.51
CA GLU A 67 5.29 6.25 6.69
C GLU A 67 6.37 5.43 7.41
N ARG A 68 5.97 4.65 8.43
CA ARG A 68 6.88 3.72 9.12
C ARG A 68 7.42 2.65 8.17
N ILE A 69 6.56 2.05 7.34
CA ILE A 69 6.97 1.04 6.37
C ILE A 69 7.96 1.63 5.36
N VAL A 70 7.63 2.75 4.71
CA VAL A 70 8.50 3.36 3.69
C VAL A 70 9.84 3.79 4.29
N ARG A 71 9.84 4.33 5.52
CA ARG A 71 11.07 4.77 6.19
C ARG A 71 12.02 3.63 6.54
N HIS A 72 11.49 2.45 6.88
CA HIS A 72 12.29 1.37 7.46
C HIS A 72 12.44 0.11 6.59
N CYS A 73 11.56 -0.15 5.62
CA CYS A 73 11.65 -1.36 4.80
C CYS A 73 12.76 -1.30 3.75
N ASN A 74 13.23 -0.11 3.38
CA ASN A 74 14.23 0.10 2.31
C ASN A 74 13.86 -0.64 1.01
N CYS A 75 12.64 -0.40 0.51
CA CYS A 75 12.11 -1.06 -0.67
C CYS A 75 12.09 -0.13 -1.89
N SER A 76 12.16 -0.71 -3.08
CA SER A 76 12.03 0.06 -4.32
C SER A 76 10.60 0.63 -4.50
N GLY A 77 10.47 1.68 -5.31
CA GLY A 77 9.15 2.15 -5.75
C GLY A 77 8.37 1.08 -6.52
N GLU A 78 9.06 0.21 -7.27
CA GLU A 78 8.44 -0.91 -8.00
C GLU A 78 7.84 -1.95 -7.05
N ALA A 79 8.53 -2.29 -5.96
CA ALA A 79 8.01 -3.17 -4.93
C ALA A 79 6.74 -2.62 -4.29
N LEU A 80 6.68 -1.30 -4.02
CA LEU A 80 5.48 -0.65 -3.52
C LEU A 80 4.33 -0.66 -4.54
N LEU A 81 4.61 -0.39 -5.81
CA LEU A 81 3.60 -0.50 -6.87
C LEU A 81 3.09 -1.93 -7.02
N CYS A 82 3.97 -2.93 -6.92
CA CYS A 82 3.58 -4.33 -6.90
C CYS A 82 2.66 -4.63 -5.71
N GLY A 83 2.99 -4.12 -4.51
CA GLY A 83 2.14 -4.19 -3.33
C GLY A 83 0.76 -3.54 -3.53
N LEU A 84 0.70 -2.37 -4.19
CA LEU A 84 -0.57 -1.72 -4.55
C LEU A 84 -1.40 -2.59 -5.49
N VAL A 85 -0.79 -3.20 -6.51
CA VAL A 85 -1.49 -4.12 -7.42
C VAL A 85 -2.04 -5.33 -6.66
N LEU A 86 -1.29 -5.88 -5.70
CA LEU A 86 -1.77 -6.97 -4.84
C LEU A 86 -2.97 -6.55 -3.99
N LEU A 87 -2.96 -5.33 -3.42
CA LEU A 87 -4.09 -4.78 -2.67
C LEU A 87 -5.32 -4.56 -3.55
N LEU A 88 -5.13 -4.06 -4.78
CA LEU A 88 -6.20 -3.93 -5.76
C LEU A 88 -6.81 -5.29 -6.07
N LYS A 89 -5.97 -6.29 -6.40
CA LYS A 89 -6.44 -7.67 -6.64
C LYS A 89 -7.22 -8.22 -5.45
N TYR A 90 -6.72 -8.03 -4.23
CA TYR A 90 -7.44 -8.45 -3.03
C TYR A 90 -8.82 -7.80 -2.94
N SER A 91 -8.91 -6.49 -3.21
CA SER A 91 -10.18 -5.76 -3.18
C SER A 91 -11.18 -6.19 -4.26
N PHE A 92 -10.72 -6.69 -5.41
CA PHE A 92 -11.59 -7.13 -6.50
C PHE A 92 -12.01 -8.59 -6.38
N TYR A 93 -11.11 -9.45 -5.92
CA TYR A 93 -11.29 -10.89 -5.97
C TYR A 93 -11.56 -11.54 -4.62
N SER A 94 -11.26 -10.86 -3.50
CA SER A 94 -11.59 -11.41 -2.19
C SER A 94 -13.01 -11.02 -1.78
N ASN A 95 -13.72 -11.97 -1.20
CA ASN A 95 -15.02 -11.73 -0.55
C ASN A 95 -14.88 -11.03 0.81
N HIS A 96 -13.68 -10.57 1.17
CA HIS A 96 -13.37 -9.92 2.43
C HIS A 96 -13.09 -8.43 2.20
N PRO A 97 -13.95 -7.53 2.71
CA PRO A 97 -13.74 -6.09 2.52
C PRO A 97 -12.52 -5.60 3.29
N ILE A 98 -11.76 -4.69 2.68
CA ILE A 98 -10.68 -3.98 3.38
C ILE A 98 -11.31 -2.97 4.35
N ASN A 99 -11.02 -3.11 5.64
CA ASN A 99 -11.50 -2.26 6.72
C ASN A 99 -10.39 -1.92 7.72
N ILE A 100 -10.71 -1.13 8.75
CA ILE A 100 -9.71 -0.63 9.70
C ILE A 100 -9.02 -1.74 10.51
N TYR A 101 -9.65 -2.91 10.66
CA TYR A 101 -9.13 -4.04 11.43
C TYR A 101 -8.16 -4.92 10.64
N ASN A 102 -8.27 -4.98 9.32
CA ASN A 102 -7.38 -5.79 8.46
C ASN A 102 -6.37 -4.98 7.64
N ALA A 103 -6.59 -3.67 7.47
CA ALA A 103 -5.79 -2.77 6.65
C ALA A 103 -4.28 -2.83 6.92
N HIS A 104 -3.88 -2.86 8.20
CA HIS A 104 -2.46 -2.84 8.57
C HIS A 104 -1.75 -4.12 8.14
N ARG A 105 -2.34 -5.29 8.42
CA ARG A 105 -1.75 -6.58 8.05
C ARG A 105 -1.75 -6.77 6.54
N LEU A 106 -2.84 -6.40 5.85
CA LEU A 106 -2.90 -6.43 4.40
C LEU A 106 -1.82 -5.56 3.77
N MET A 107 -1.66 -4.32 4.24
CA MET A 107 -0.65 -3.39 3.71
C MET A 107 0.78 -3.89 3.94
N LEU A 108 1.09 -4.42 5.13
CA LEU A 108 2.40 -5.00 5.40
C LEU A 108 2.69 -6.19 4.49
N THR A 109 1.73 -7.11 4.38
CA THR A 109 1.89 -8.36 3.64
C THR A 109 2.01 -8.09 2.14
N SER A 110 1.17 -7.22 1.59
CA SER A 110 1.22 -6.86 0.18
C SER A 110 2.54 -6.19 -0.19
N ILE A 111 3.05 -5.30 0.66
CA ILE A 111 4.34 -4.64 0.42
C ILE A 111 5.48 -5.66 0.55
N LEU A 112 5.47 -6.53 1.56
CA LEU A 112 6.48 -7.57 1.72
C LEU A 112 6.54 -8.53 0.51
N LEU A 113 5.39 -8.95 0.00
CA LEU A 113 5.32 -9.74 -1.22
C LEU A 113 5.87 -8.96 -2.42
N GLY A 114 5.49 -7.69 -2.56
CA GLY A 114 6.04 -6.81 -3.58
C GLY A 114 7.57 -6.72 -3.54
N ILE A 115 8.15 -6.58 -2.34
CA ILE A 115 9.60 -6.56 -2.12
C ILE A 115 10.22 -7.88 -2.59
N LYS A 116 9.71 -9.03 -2.11
CA LYS A 116 10.26 -10.34 -2.48
C LYS A 116 10.12 -10.68 -3.95
N MET A 117 9.13 -10.10 -4.63
CA MET A 117 8.88 -10.32 -6.05
C MET A 117 9.72 -9.41 -6.96
N ARG A 118 10.14 -8.23 -6.48
CA ARG A 118 10.73 -7.18 -7.32
C ARG A 118 12.15 -6.79 -6.93
N ASP A 119 12.48 -6.79 -5.64
CA ASP A 119 13.79 -6.36 -5.17
C ASP A 119 14.76 -7.54 -5.17
N GLU A 120 15.97 -7.33 -5.73
CA GLU A 120 17.02 -8.36 -5.76
C GLU A 120 17.60 -8.66 -4.38
N VAL A 121 17.61 -7.64 -3.50
CA VAL A 121 18.12 -7.74 -2.14
C VAL A 121 17.00 -7.37 -1.16
N TYR A 122 16.70 -8.27 -0.23
CA TYR A 122 15.66 -8.08 0.78
C TYR A 122 16.07 -8.69 2.12
N TYR A 123 15.46 -8.19 3.21
CA TYR A 123 15.73 -8.66 4.56
C TYR A 123 14.89 -9.87 4.99
N SER A 124 15.19 -10.42 6.16
CA SER A 124 14.43 -11.54 6.72
C SER A 124 13.01 -11.15 7.15
N ASN A 125 12.11 -12.13 7.21
CA ASN A 125 10.77 -11.93 7.77
C ASN A 125 10.80 -11.44 9.22
N VAL A 126 11.84 -11.80 10.00
CA VAL A 126 12.04 -11.31 11.36
C VAL A 126 12.27 -9.79 11.36
N TYR A 127 13.03 -9.27 10.40
CA TYR A 127 13.25 -7.83 10.24
C TYR A 127 11.94 -7.10 9.89
N TYR A 128 11.19 -7.61 8.91
CA TYR A 128 9.92 -7.01 8.52
C TYR A 128 8.84 -7.11 9.59
N ALA A 129 8.84 -8.18 10.40
CA ALA A 129 7.95 -8.32 11.55
C ALA A 129 8.16 -7.19 12.57
N ARG A 130 9.42 -6.79 12.82
CA ARG A 130 9.74 -5.65 13.71
C ARG A 130 9.23 -4.34 13.15
N ILE A 131 9.31 -4.13 11.83
CA ILE A 131 8.74 -2.94 11.17
C ILE A 131 7.21 -2.97 11.25
N GLY A 132 6.60 -4.14 11.06
CA GLY A 132 5.16 -4.32 11.14
C GLY A 132 4.58 -4.26 12.55
N GLY A 133 5.42 -4.36 13.59
CA GLY A 133 4.95 -4.46 14.97
C GLY A 133 4.21 -5.77 15.27
N ILE A 134 4.54 -6.84 14.56
CA ILE A 134 3.97 -8.18 14.73
C ILE A 134 5.05 -9.20 15.02
N THR A 135 4.67 -10.41 15.44
CA THR A 135 5.64 -11.47 15.71
C THR A 135 6.14 -12.11 14.41
N SER A 136 7.32 -12.72 14.44
CA SER A 136 7.85 -13.47 13.29
C SER A 136 6.97 -14.68 12.95
N LYS A 137 6.31 -15.29 13.95
CA LYS A 137 5.33 -16.36 13.72
C LYS A 137 4.11 -15.85 12.95
N GLU A 138 3.64 -14.65 13.30
CA GLU A 138 2.49 -14.02 12.68
C GLU A 138 2.77 -13.63 11.22
N ILE A 139 3.89 -12.96 10.94
CA ILE A 139 4.21 -12.56 9.56
C ILE A 139 4.44 -13.77 8.62
N ASN A 140 4.87 -14.90 9.17
CA ASN A 140 5.04 -16.13 8.39
C ASN A 140 3.71 -16.85 8.11
N LYS A 141 2.67 -16.53 8.89
CA LYS A 141 1.32 -17.08 8.71
C LYS A 141 0.52 -16.26 7.68
N LEU A 142 0.74 -14.95 7.66
CA LEU A 142 0.13 -14.00 6.70
C LEU A 142 0.63 -14.24 5.27
#